data_AF-A0A966UVV0-F1
#
_entry.id   AF-A0A966UVV0-F1
#
_cell.length_a   1.000
_cell.length_b   1.000
_cell.length_c   1.000
_cell.angle_alpha   90.00
_cell.angle_beta   90.00
_cell.angle_gamma   90.00
#
_symmetry.space_group_name_H-M   'P 1'
#
loop_
_entity.id
_entity.type
_entity.pdbx_description
1 polymer ?
#
loop_
_entity_poly.entity_id
_entity_poly.type
_entity_poly.pdbx_seq_one_letter_code
_entity_poly.pdbx_strand_id
1 'polypeptide(L)'
;MSVGTSLQSIRSAAGLSVAQLATKSRIPASVIADLERDDFSTCGGAAYARGHIRTISRICGADTEAILAQFESQTIPLSKSIRDLLNDTNVTRPKP
;
A
#
# COMPACT_ATOMS: atom_id res chain seq x y z
N MET A 1 -13.61 -5.10 5.40
CA MET A 1 -12.76 -5.80 4.41
C MET A 1 -11.41 -5.10 4.40
N SER A 2 -10.30 -5.84 4.45
CA SER A 2 -8.94 -5.25 4.40
C SER A 2 -8.46 -5.05 2.96
N VAL A 3 -7.36 -4.31 2.74
CA VAL A 3 -6.78 -4.14 1.40
C VAL A 3 -6.34 -5.49 0.83
N GLY A 4 -5.66 -6.30 1.64
CA GLY A 4 -5.17 -7.62 1.24
C GLY A 4 -6.30 -8.54 0.81
N THR A 5 -7.41 -8.55 1.56
CA THR A 5 -8.63 -9.30 1.18
C THR A 5 -9.20 -8.79 -0.14
N SER A 6 -9.23 -7.46 -0.36
CA SER A 6 -9.69 -6.88 -1.63
C SER A 6 -8.79 -7.30 -2.80
N LEU A 7 -7.46 -7.24 -2.64
CA LEU A 7 -6.48 -7.66 -3.64
C LEU A 7 -6.63 -9.14 -4.00
N GLN A 8 -6.79 -10.01 -3.00
CA GLN A 8 -7.03 -11.43 -3.23
C GLN A 8 -8.34 -11.67 -3.99
N SER A 9 -9.39 -10.92 -3.65
CA SER A 9 -10.71 -11.04 -4.27
C SER A 9 -10.66 -10.64 -5.74
N ILE A 10 -10.05 -9.50 -6.08
CA ILE A 10 -9.93 -9.06 -7.48
C ILE A 10 -9.03 -9.98 -8.31
N ARG A 11 -7.97 -10.54 -7.71
CA ARG A 11 -7.11 -11.51 -8.39
C ARG A 11 -7.89 -12.78 -8.72
N SER A 12 -8.64 -13.29 -7.75
CA SER A 12 -9.44 -14.50 -7.91
C SER A 12 -10.58 -14.28 -8.91
N ALA A 13 -11.23 -13.11 -8.89
CA ALA A 13 -12.25 -12.72 -9.86
C ALA A 13 -11.69 -12.60 -11.28
N ALA A 14 -10.44 -12.17 -11.44
CA ALA A 14 -9.72 -12.16 -12.70
C ALA A 14 -9.24 -13.55 -13.17
N GLY A 15 -9.47 -14.61 -12.38
CA GLY A 15 -9.05 -15.98 -12.69
C GLY A 15 -7.54 -16.19 -12.67
N LEU A 16 -6.79 -15.33 -11.96
CA LEU A 16 -5.34 -15.37 -11.93
C LEU A 16 -4.82 -16.07 -10.66
N SER A 17 -3.82 -16.92 -10.81
CA SER A 17 -3.00 -17.35 -9.67
C SER A 17 -2.00 -16.26 -9.29
N VAL A 18 -1.46 -16.34 -8.06
CA VAL A 18 -0.39 -15.42 -7.60
C VAL A 18 0.82 -15.46 -8.54
N ALA A 19 1.21 -16.65 -9.03
CA ALA A 19 2.32 -16.81 -9.97
C ALA A 19 2.03 -16.18 -11.35
N GLN A 20 0.80 -16.30 -11.85
CA GLN A 20 0.39 -15.67 -13.10
C GLN A 20 0.36 -14.14 -12.97
N LEU A 21 -0.17 -13.63 -11.86
CA LEU A 21 -0.16 -12.19 -11.58
C LEU A 21 1.27 -11.66 -11.43
N ALA A 22 2.17 -12.40 -10.76
CA ALA A 22 3.58 -12.06 -10.64
C ALA A 22 4.25 -11.92 -12.00
N THR A 23 4.01 -12.88 -12.90
CA THR A 23 4.54 -12.86 -14.26
C THR A 23 4.04 -11.66 -15.06
N LYS A 24 2.74 -11.33 -14.96
CA LYS A 24 2.12 -10.20 -15.67
C LYS A 24 2.56 -8.84 -15.12
N SER A 25 2.68 -8.72 -13.81
CA SER A 25 2.98 -7.45 -13.12
C SER A 25 4.48 -7.17 -12.96
N ARG A 26 5.33 -8.19 -13.14
CA ARG A 26 6.75 -8.19 -12.76
C ARG A 26 6.98 -7.91 -11.26
N ILE A 27 5.97 -8.12 -10.44
CA ILE A 27 6.07 -8.06 -8.98
C ILE A 27 6.38 -9.48 -8.49
N PRO A 28 7.34 -9.67 -7.57
CA PRO A 28 7.61 -10.98 -7.00
C PRO A 28 6.35 -11.63 -6.39
N ALA A 29 6.19 -12.94 -6.59
CA ALA A 29 5.05 -13.68 -6.05
C ALA A 29 4.96 -13.60 -4.51
N SER A 30 6.11 -13.51 -3.83
CA SER A 30 6.18 -13.29 -2.38
C SER A 30 5.53 -11.96 -2.00
N VAL A 31 5.92 -10.86 -2.65
CA VAL A 31 5.37 -9.52 -2.40
C VAL A 31 3.87 -9.49 -2.66
N ILE A 32 3.37 -10.13 -3.71
CA ILE A 32 1.92 -10.22 -3.95
C ILE A 32 1.22 -10.98 -2.81
N ALA A 33 1.79 -12.11 -2.38
CA ALA A 33 1.22 -12.88 -1.28
C ALA A 33 1.23 -12.11 0.05
N ASP A 34 2.26 -11.30 0.29
CA ASP A 34 2.37 -10.46 1.48
C ASP A 34 1.34 -9.33 1.44
N LEU A 35 1.19 -8.67 0.29
CA LEU A 35 0.13 -7.67 0.05
C LEU A 35 -1.27 -8.24 0.30
N GLU A 36 -1.54 -9.47 -0.15
CA GLU A 36 -2.82 -10.15 0.10
C GLU A 36 -3.07 -10.47 1.58
N ARG A 37 -2.02 -10.48 2.41
CA ARG A 37 -2.09 -10.67 3.88
C ARG A 37 -1.99 -9.36 4.66
N ASP A 38 -2.12 -8.21 4.00
CA ASP A 38 -1.91 -6.88 4.58
C ASP A 38 -0.49 -6.65 5.15
N ASP A 39 0.49 -7.43 4.68
CA ASP A 39 1.90 -7.21 5.01
C ASP A 39 2.56 -6.33 3.96
N PHE A 40 2.70 -5.05 4.30
CA PHE A 40 3.33 -4.04 3.44
C PHE A 40 4.83 -3.85 3.75
N SER A 41 5.39 -4.60 4.70
CA SER A 41 6.79 -4.44 5.13
C SER A 41 7.79 -4.82 4.01
N THR A 42 7.42 -5.80 3.20
CA THR A 42 8.26 -6.32 2.10
C THR A 42 8.24 -5.44 0.85
N CYS A 43 7.39 -4.41 0.82
CA CYS A 43 7.28 -3.48 -0.30
C CYS A 43 8.38 -2.42 -0.33
N GLY A 44 9.18 -2.26 0.73
CA GLY A 44 10.19 -1.18 0.81
C GLY A 44 9.59 0.20 1.10
N GLY A 45 8.36 0.27 1.61
CA GLY A 45 7.69 1.49 2.06
C GLY A 45 6.35 1.78 1.38
N ALA A 46 5.59 2.74 1.92
CA ALA A 46 4.22 3.05 1.49
C ALA A 46 4.10 3.54 0.04
N ALA A 47 5.15 4.18 -0.50
CA ALA A 47 5.17 4.63 -1.90
C ALA A 47 5.20 3.44 -2.88
N TYR A 48 6.02 2.44 -2.58
CA TYR A 48 6.12 1.22 -3.39
C TYR A 48 4.87 0.35 -3.25
N ALA A 49 4.30 0.22 -2.04
CA ALA A 49 3.03 -0.46 -1.83
C ALA A 49 1.91 0.13 -2.71
N ARG A 50 1.76 1.47 -2.75
CA ARG A 50 0.82 2.13 -3.67
C ARG A 50 1.08 1.78 -5.13
N GLY A 51 2.34 1.76 -5.56
CA GLY A 51 2.72 1.40 -6.92
C GLY A 51 2.33 -0.04 -7.29
N HIS A 52 2.52 -0.98 -6.37
CA HIS A 52 2.13 -2.38 -6.53
C HIS A 52 0.62 -2.54 -6.59
N ILE A 53 -0.11 -1.94 -5.64
CA ILE A 53 -1.57 -1.96 -5.61
C ILE A 53 -2.14 -1.44 -6.93
N ARG A 54 -1.66 -0.30 -7.42
CA ARG A 54 -2.10 0.27 -8.71
C ARG A 54 -1.88 -0.68 -9.88
N THR A 55 -0.73 -1.35 -9.92
CA THR A 55 -0.39 -2.30 -10.99
C THR A 55 -1.29 -3.54 -10.92
N ILE A 56 -1.51 -4.09 -9.73
CA ILE A 56 -2.35 -5.27 -9.51
C ILE A 56 -3.80 -4.96 -9.89
N SER A 57 -4.37 -3.86 -9.40
CA SER A 57 -5.75 -3.46 -9.71
C SER A 57 -5.99 -3.30 -11.21
N ARG A 58 -5.05 -2.69 -11.93
CA ARG A 58 -5.13 -2.54 -13.39
C ARG A 58 -5.10 -3.88 -14.13
N ILE A 59 -4.21 -4.79 -13.74
CA ILE A 59 -4.10 -6.11 -14.39
C ILE A 59 -5.36 -6.95 -14.14
N CYS A 60 -5.95 -6.82 -12.95
CA CYS A 60 -7.18 -7.52 -12.58
C CYS A 60 -8.45 -6.82 -13.08
N GLY A 61 -8.35 -5.65 -13.72
CA GLY A 61 -9.51 -4.90 -14.23
C GLY A 61 -10.41 -4.32 -13.13
N ALA A 62 -9.87 -4.09 -11.94
CA ALA A 62 -10.60 -3.55 -10.80
C ALA A 62 -10.49 -2.02 -10.71
N ASP A 63 -11.42 -1.41 -9.98
CA ASP A 63 -11.34 0.01 -9.65
C ASP A 63 -10.12 0.27 -8.77
N THR A 64 -9.14 0.94 -9.38
CA THR A 64 -7.85 1.20 -8.76
C THR A 64 -7.95 2.28 -7.68
N GLU A 65 -8.80 3.29 -7.89
CA GLU A 65 -8.94 4.40 -6.94
C GLU A 65 -9.62 3.92 -5.66
N ALA A 66 -10.64 3.07 -5.77
CA ALA A 66 -11.33 2.50 -4.62
C ALA A 66 -10.37 1.69 -3.71
N ILE A 67 -9.49 0.87 -4.30
CA ILE A 67 -8.53 0.05 -3.54
C ILE A 67 -7.42 0.92 -2.95
N LEU A 68 -6.95 1.95 -3.67
CA LEU A 68 -5.97 2.89 -3.13
C LEU A 68 -6.55 3.70 -1.96
N ALA A 69 -7.79 4.18 -2.05
CA ALA A 69 -8.44 4.87 -0.94
C ALA A 69 -8.56 3.97 0.30
N GLN A 70 -8.88 2.68 0.10
CA GLN A 70 -8.89 1.70 1.17
C GLN A 70 -7.49 1.51 1.80
N PHE A 71 -6.44 1.47 0.97
CA PHE A 71 -5.05 1.39 1.43
C PHE A 71 -4.60 2.62 2.22
N GLU A 72 -4.99 3.80 1.78
CA GLU A 72 -4.68 5.04 2.49
C GLU A 72 -5.39 5.10 3.84
N SER A 73 -6.65 4.68 3.92
CA SER A 73 -7.37 4.61 5.19
C SER A 73 -6.76 3.63 6.20
N GLN A 74 -6.06 2.59 5.73
CA GLN A 74 -5.45 1.56 6.58
C GLN A 74 -4.00 1.85 6.95
N THR A 75 -3.25 2.53 6.08
CA THR A 75 -1.81 2.77 6.26
C THR A 75 -1.45 4.19 6.65
N ILE A 76 -2.36 5.15 6.48
CA ILE A 76 -2.22 6.51 6.99
C ILE A 76 -3.02 6.61 8.29
N PRO A 77 -2.40 6.46 9.48
CA PRO A 77 -2.99 7.08 10.64
C PRO A 77 -2.99 8.59 10.40
N LEU A 78 -4.11 9.26 10.70
CA LEU A 78 -4.33 10.72 10.68
C LEU A 78 -3.35 11.54 11.55
N SER A 79 -2.22 10.98 11.98
CA SER A 79 -1.28 11.63 12.88
C SER A 79 -0.15 12.33 12.13
N LYS A 80 -0.26 13.67 12.14
CA LYS A 80 0.73 14.70 11.87
C LYS A 80 1.00 14.97 10.40
N SER A 81 0.26 15.95 9.90
CA SER A 81 0.76 16.88 8.87
C SER A 81 2.21 17.24 9.18
N ILE A 82 3.06 17.41 8.15
CA ILE A 82 4.43 17.96 8.28
C ILE A 82 4.45 19.21 9.19
N ARG A 83 3.33 19.94 9.23
CA ARG A 83 3.09 21.11 10.07
C ARG A 83 3.10 20.81 11.59
N ASP A 84 2.67 19.63 12.04
CA ASP A 84 2.69 19.23 13.46
C ASP A 84 4.06 18.69 13.91
N LEU A 85 4.91 18.24 13.00
CA LEU A 85 6.29 17.81 13.31
C LEU A 85 7.26 19.00 13.44
N LEU A 86 6.94 20.14 12.83
CA LEU A 86 7.76 21.36 12.90
C LEU A 86 7.54 22.17 14.18
N ASN A 87 6.42 21.97 14.88
CA ASN A 87 6.06 22.74 16.09
C ASN A 87 6.75 22.24 17.38
N ASP A 88 7.28 21.01 17.41
CA ASP A 88 7.92 20.42 18.60
C ASP A 88 9.42 20.76 18.73
N THR A 89 10.01 21.50 17.78
CA THR A 89 11.46 21.80 17.71
C THR A 89 11.86 23.23 18.06
N ASN A 90 11.12 23.95 18.93
CA ASN A 90 11.63 25.22 19.48
C ASN A 90 12.59 24.96 20.65
N VAL A 91 13.77 24.41 20.33
CA VAL A 91 14.93 24.40 21.24
C VAL A 91 15.60 25.79 21.17
N THR A 92 14.94 26.79 21.74
CA THR A 92 15.60 28.05 22.11
C THR A 92 16.02 27.96 23.57
N ARG A 93 17.24 27.49 23.82
CA ARG A 93 17.93 27.82 25.07
C ARG A 93 18.40 29.28 24.97
N PRO A 94 18.10 30.17 25.93
CA PRO A 94 18.67 31.51 25.93
C PRO A 94 20.17 31.41 26.14
N LYS A 95 20.93 32.11 25.31
CA LYS A 95 22.39 32.27 25.45
C LYS A 95 22.65 33.24 26.62
N PRO A 96 23.64 32.97 27.50
CA PRO A 96 23.96 33.82 28.64
C PRO A 96 24.44 35.22 28.23
#